data_AF-A0A959QDN1-F1
#
_entry.id   AF-A0A959QDN1-F1
#
_cell.length_a   1.000
_cell.length_b   1.000
_cell.length_c   1.000
_cell.angle_alpha   90.00
_cell.angle_beta   90.00
_cell.angle_gamma   90.00
#
_symmetry.space_group_name_H-M   'P 1'
#
loop_
_entity.id
_entity.type
_entity.pdbx_description
1 polymer ?
#
loop_
_entity_poly.entity_id
_entity_poly.type
_entity_poly.pdbx_seq_one_letter_code
_entity_poly.pdbx_strand_id
1 'polypeptide(L)' 'LAGDPDDFNRRLVARVQRDGRVFVSSTLIQGRFWIRLAVLSFRTHLEHIDWLLEVLEAGVRELEA' A
#
# COMPACT_ATOMS: atom_id res chain seq x y z
N LEU A 1 -12.30 15.51 -0.87
CA LEU A 1 -10.96 14.93 -0.71
C LEU A 1 -9.97 16.09 -0.71
N ALA A 2 -9.63 16.62 0.46
CA ALA A 2 -8.64 17.69 0.59
C ALA A 2 -7.34 17.05 1.09
N GLY A 3 -6.28 17.08 0.28
CA GLY A 3 -4.97 16.49 0.60
C GLY A 3 -4.16 16.21 -0.67
N ASP A 4 -2.83 16.16 -0.55
CA ASP A 4 -1.95 15.73 -1.63
C ASP A 4 -1.97 14.19 -1.73
N PRO A 5 -2.49 13.61 -2.84
CA PRO A 5 -2.54 12.16 -3.01
C PRO A 5 -1.15 11.52 -3.01
N ASP A 6 -0.12 12.25 -3.46
CA ASP A 6 1.24 11.72 -3.52
C ASP A 6 1.84 11.57 -2.11
N ASP A 7 1.62 12.56 -1.23
CA ASP A 7 2.00 12.46 0.19
C ASP A 7 1.20 11.36 0.92
N PHE A 8 -0.11 11.31 0.70
CA PHE A 8 -0.97 10.28 1.29
C PHE A 8 -0.48 8.87 0.92
N ASN A 9 -0.20 8.63 -0.36
CA ASN A 9 0.30 7.34 -0.81
C ASN A 9 1.69 7.00 -0.22
N ARG A 10 2.59 7.98 -0.04
CA ARG A 10 3.88 7.76 0.62
C ARG A 10 3.69 7.32 2.07
N ARG A 11 2.82 8.00 2.81
CA ARG A 11 2.50 7.66 4.21
C ARG A 11 1.86 6.28 4.31
N LEU A 12 0.95 5.95 3.41
CA LEU A 12 0.31 4.63 3.36
C LEU A 12 1.33 3.52 3.11
N VAL A 13 2.22 3.67 2.12
CA VAL A 13 3.30 2.70 1.86
C VAL A 13 4.19 2.52 3.09
N ALA A 14 4.63 3.62 3.72
CA ALA A 14 5.46 3.54 4.92
C ALA A 14 4.75 2.85 6.09
N ARG A 15 3.44 3.08 6.25
CA ARG A 15 2.61 2.42 7.28
C ARG A 15 2.44 0.93 7.03
N VAL A 16 2.16 0.54 5.79
CA VAL A 16 2.03 -0.87 5.38
C VAL A 16 3.35 -1.60 5.60
N GLN A 17 4.48 -1.02 5.20
CA GLN A 17 5.80 -1.62 5.40
C GLN A 17 6.16 -1.73 6.89
N ARG A 18 5.76 -0.77 7.72
CA ARG A 18 5.94 -0.82 9.18
C ARG A 18 5.09 -1.91 9.85
N ASP A 19 3.92 -2.23 9.29
CA ASP A 19 3.06 -3.33 9.75
C ASP A 19 3.76 -4.70 9.66
N GLY A 20 4.59 -4.88 8.63
CA GLY A 20 5.48 -6.04 8.47
C GLY A 20 4.80 -7.33 7.98
N ARG A 21 3.46 -7.41 7.97
CA ARG A 21 2.73 -8.59 7.43
C ARG A 21 2.83 -8.70 5.90
N VAL A 22 2.85 -7.56 5.20
CA VAL A 22 2.91 -7.47 3.74
C VAL A 22 3.86 -6.36 3.32
N PHE A 23 4.39 -6.45 2.10
CA PHE A 23 5.27 -5.44 1.53
C PHE A 23 4.78 -5.00 0.16
N VAL A 24 4.57 -3.69 0.00
CA VAL A 24 4.30 -3.06 -1.31
C VAL A 24 5.41 -2.08 -1.65
N SER A 25 5.69 -1.99 -2.95
CA SER A 25 6.63 -1.01 -3.49
C SER A 25 5.87 0.20 -4.02
N SER A 26 6.61 1.25 -4.37
CA SER A 26 6.06 2.39 -5.09
C SER A 26 6.85 2.67 -6.36
N THR A 27 6.31 3.54 -7.20
CA THR A 27 7.01 4.06 -8.38
C THR A 27 6.50 5.47 -8.70
N LEU A 28 7.27 6.22 -9.49
CA LEU A 28 6.82 7.47 -10.09
C LEU A 28 6.41 7.20 -11.54
N ILE A 29 5.17 7.52 -11.90
CA ILE A 29 4.69 7.48 -13.29
C ILE A 29 4.21 8.89 -13.62
N GLN A 30 4.84 9.51 -14.61
CA GLN A 30 4.55 10.90 -15.01
C GLN A 30 4.59 11.88 -13.83
N GLY A 31 5.56 11.70 -12.93
CA GLY A 31 5.74 12.53 -11.73
C GLY A 31 4.77 12.26 -10.58
N ARG A 32 3.82 11.33 -10.73
CA ARG A 32 2.86 10.93 -9.67
C ARG A 32 3.31 9.68 -8.94
N PHE A 33 3.03 9.61 -7.64
CA PHE A 33 3.42 8.51 -6.78
C PHE A 33 2.34 7.41 -6.77
N TRP A 34 2.72 6.26 -7.32
CA TRP A 34 1.86 5.09 -7.43
C TRP A 34 2.32 3.99 -6.48
N ILE A 35 1.36 3.36 -5.81
CA ILE A 35 1.57 2.12 -5.06
C ILE A 35 1.54 0.96 -6.05
N ARG A 36 2.47 0.01 -5.89
CA ARG A 36 2.63 -1.13 -6.79
C ARG A 36 2.78 -2.44 -6.03
N LEU A 37 1.93 -3.39 -6.39
CA LEU A 37 2.02 -4.80 -6.05
C LEU A 37 2.60 -5.57 -7.24
N ALA A 38 3.64 -6.38 -7.00
CA ALA A 38 4.18 -7.30 -7.99
C ALA A 38 4.10 -8.73 -7.43
N VAL A 39 3.16 -9.53 -7.97
CA VAL A 39 2.96 -10.92 -7.55
C VAL A 39 3.89 -11.82 -8.35
N LEU A 40 5.08 -12.07 -7.81
CA LEU A 40 6.14 -12.84 -8.48
C LEU A 40 6.45 -14.17 -7.78
N SER A 41 6.04 -14.32 -6.51
CA SER A 41 6.23 -15.57 -5.78
C SER A 41 5.09 -16.53 -6.10
N PHE A 42 5.41 -17.75 -6.53
CA PHE A 42 4.42 -18.81 -6.72
C PHE A 42 3.76 -19.27 -5.40
N ARG A 43 4.33 -18.88 -4.25
CA ARG A 43 3.75 -19.12 -2.92
C ARG A 43 2.71 -18.07 -2.51
N THR A 44 2.55 -17.01 -3.30
CA THR A 44 1.47 -16.05 -3.07
C THR A 44 0.15 -16.66 -3.53
N HIS A 45 -0.75 -16.88 -2.57
CA HIS A 45 -2.12 -17.34 -2.77
C HIS A 45 -3.13 -16.23 -2.43
N LEU A 46 -4.40 -16.46 -2.74
CA LEU A 46 -5.49 -15.49 -2.52
C LEU A 46 -5.52 -14.95 -1.09
N GLU A 47 -5.31 -15.81 -0.08
CA GLU A 47 -5.25 -15.40 1.34
C GLU A 47 -4.23 -14.28 1.62
N HIS A 48 -3.10 -14.26 0.90
CA HIS A 48 -2.07 -13.24 1.06
C HIS A 48 -2.48 -11.92 0.42
N ILE A 49 -3.27 -11.98 -0.65
CA ILE A 49 -3.86 -10.80 -1.30
C ILE A 49 -4.95 -10.22 -0.40
N ASP A 50 -5.75 -11.06 0.25
CA ASP A 50 -6.74 -10.63 1.22
C ASP A 50 -6.09 -9.93 2.41
N TRP A 51 -5.01 -10.49 2.99
CA TRP A 51 -4.24 -9.81 4.04
C TRP A 51 -3.68 -8.47 3.58
N LEU A 52 -3.20 -8.37 2.34
CA LEU A 52 -2.71 -7.11 1.79
C LEU A 52 -3.82 -6.05 1.74
N LEU A 53 -5.01 -6.42 1.27
CA LEU A 53 -6.15 -5.51 1.20
C LEU A 53 -6.61 -5.08 2.59
N GLU A 54 -6.66 -6.02 3.55
CA GLU A 54 -6.97 -5.72 4.95
C GLU A 54 -5.99 -4.71 5.56
N VAL A 55 -4.67 -4.90 5.35
CA VAL A 55 -3.63 -4.00 5.86
C VAL A 55 -3.73 -2.62 5.20
N LEU A 56 -4.01 -2.56 3.90
CA LEU A 56 -4.20 -1.30 3.17
C LEU A 56 -5.43 -0.54 3.67
N GLU A 57 -6.58 -1.21 3.81
CA GLU A 57 -7.79 -0.59 4.33
C GLU A 57 -7.62 -0.07 5.75
N ALA A 58 -6.97 -0.84 6.63
CA ALA A 58 -6.64 -0.41 7.98
C ALA A 58 -5.73 0.84 7.95
N GLY A 59 -4.71 0.85 7.10
CA GLY A 59 -3.82 2.00 6.92
C GLY A 59 -4.53 3.23 6.38
N VAL A 60 -5.49 3.07 5.45
CA VAL A 60 -6.32 4.18 4.95
C VAL A 60 -7.17 4.76 6.07
N ARG A 61 -7.93 3.91 6.79
CA ARG A 61 -8.78 4.36 7.91
C ARG A 61 -7.97 5.09 9.00
N GLU A 62 -6.77 4.63 9.30
CA GLU A 62 -5.87 5.26 10.28
C GLU A 62 -5.37 6.64 9.80
N LEU A 63 -5.08 6.81 8.51
CA LEU A 63 -4.53 8.05 7.96
C LEU A 63 -5.59 9.09 7.61
N GLU A 64 -6.85 8.68 7.45
CA GLU A 64 -8.01 9.55 7.21
C GLU A 64 -8.68 10.05 8.50
N ALA A 65 -8.44 9.39 9.64
CA ALA A 65 -8.90 9.80 10.96
C ALA A 65 -8.16 11.04 11.48
#